data_AF-A0A968MIF2-F1
#
_entry.id   AF-A0A968MIF2-F1
#
_cell.length_a   1.000
_cell.length_b   1.000
_cell.length_c   1.000
_cell.angle_alpha   90.00
_cell.angle_beta   90.00
_cell.angle_gamma   90.00
#
_symmetry.space_group_name_H-M   'P 1'
#
loop_
_entity.id
_entity.type
_entity.pdbx_description
1 polymer ?
#
loop_
_entity_poly.entity_id
_entity_poly.type
_entity_poly.pdbx_seq_one_letter_code
_entity_poly.pdbx_strand_id
1 'polypeptide(L)'
;MNKVLKNSLLYFSGKIVQGIFGFLFILILIRIFGKDIYGEYSLVISAIVILSSFFAGWLNQSYIRFYSENSGNHGINGLYLKLLFFICLAVIILLSAYLFIKKFSVFFILLTAGNFLLYSLFTFFSFECQIKFMPKKLLLAEIIRNCCLIAILCSVFIFKEKNQVNFLLFINILSYSISIIYLKSSSISLIKTTTIFKTPFPKDELVHALKFGLPLAFWMLFSYLLYLSDRYIIAWYHKESLGTYTAVYDILSKISFVAFSPVLTAFQPFIISFYNEGKRRKPTGTCGMAF
;
A
#
# COMPACT_ATOMS: atom_id res chain seq x y z
N MET A 1 4.40 15.69 25.95
CA MET A 1 5.57 15.02 25.33
C MET A 1 5.47 13.48 25.32
N ASN A 2 5.14 12.80 26.43
CA ASN A 2 5.13 11.33 26.52
C ASN A 2 4.20 10.56 25.56
N LYS A 3 3.01 11.09 25.21
CA LYS A 3 2.05 10.36 24.34
C LYS A 3 2.46 10.32 22.87
N VAL A 4 3.04 11.42 22.37
CA VAL A 4 3.55 11.50 20.98
C VAL A 4 4.76 10.60 20.83
N LEU A 5 5.72 10.69 21.76
CA LEU A 5 6.94 9.87 21.75
C LEU A 5 6.62 8.36 21.86
N LYS A 6 5.67 7.99 22.73
CA LYS A 6 5.18 6.60 22.86
C LYS A 6 4.49 6.10 21.59
N ASN A 7 3.67 6.92 20.94
CA ASN A 7 3.01 6.55 19.68
C ASN A 7 4.01 6.45 18.53
N SER A 8 4.97 7.38 18.43
CA SER A 8 6.06 7.32 17.44
C SER A 8 6.91 6.06 17.63
N LEU A 9 7.24 5.68 18.87
CA LEU A 9 7.96 4.43 19.17
C LEU A 9 7.15 3.17 18.80
N LEU A 10 5.82 3.22 18.92
CA LEU A 10 4.92 2.14 18.49
C LEU A 10 4.82 2.04 16.96
N TYR A 11 4.76 3.17 16.25
CA TYR A 11 4.84 3.18 14.79
C TYR A 11 6.20 2.66 14.31
N PHE A 12 7.27 3.05 15.00
CA PHE A 12 8.63 2.57 14.76
C PHE A 12 8.75 1.05 14.92
N SER A 13 8.32 0.49 16.05
CA SER A 13 8.38 -0.96 16.26
C SER A 13 7.55 -1.73 15.23
N GLY A 14 6.42 -1.17 14.81
CA GLY A 14 5.63 -1.72 13.70
C GLY A 14 6.41 -1.79 12.39
N LYS A 15 7.14 -0.73 12.03
CA LYS A 15 7.95 -0.71 10.79
C LYS A 15 9.13 -1.67 10.81
N ILE A 16 9.80 -1.83 11.96
CA ILE A 16 10.84 -2.85 12.13
C ILE A 16 10.25 -4.24 11.93
N VAL A 17 9.15 -4.54 12.62
CA VAL A 17 8.48 -5.84 12.53
C VAL A 17 8.08 -6.14 11.08
N GLN A 18 7.52 -5.15 10.37
CA GLN A 18 7.19 -5.26 8.94
C GLN A 18 8.43 -5.57 8.09
N GLY A 19 9.57 -4.92 8.35
CA GLY A 19 10.82 -5.17 7.65
C GLY A 19 11.38 -6.57 7.87
N ILE A 20 11.39 -7.04 9.12
CA ILE A 20 11.83 -8.40 9.50
C ILE A 20 10.97 -9.45 8.81
N PHE A 21 9.63 -9.31 8.88
CA PHE A 21 8.73 -10.26 8.22
C PHE A 21 8.90 -10.26 6.70
N GLY A 22 9.12 -9.09 6.09
CA GLY A 22 9.40 -8.98 4.67
C GLY A 22 10.68 -9.69 4.28
N PHE A 23 11.75 -9.53 5.08
CA PHE A 23 13.02 -10.23 4.88
C PHE A 23 12.88 -11.75 5.03
N LEU A 24 12.24 -12.22 6.11
CA LEU A 24 12.01 -13.65 6.34
C LEU A 24 11.19 -14.29 5.22
N PHE A 25 10.15 -13.59 4.75
CA PHE A 25 9.32 -14.07 3.66
C PHE A 25 10.15 -14.31 2.39
N ILE A 26 11.04 -13.38 2.03
CA ILE A 26 11.91 -13.52 0.85
C ILE A 26 12.81 -14.76 0.99
N LEU A 27 13.46 -14.94 2.14
CA LEU A 27 14.34 -16.08 2.39
C LEU A 27 13.60 -17.43 2.30
N ILE A 28 12.42 -17.52 2.93
CA ILE A 28 11.61 -18.73 2.93
C ILE A 28 11.14 -19.04 1.51
N LEU A 29 10.66 -18.03 0.77
CA LEU A 29 10.17 -18.20 -0.59
C LEU A 29 11.28 -18.70 -1.53
N ILE A 30 12.46 -18.09 -1.50
CA ILE A 30 13.60 -18.52 -2.32
C ILE A 30 14.05 -19.93 -1.94
N ARG A 31 14.00 -20.30 -0.65
CA ARG A 31 14.38 -21.65 -0.21
C ARG A 31 13.39 -22.72 -0.65
N ILE A 32 12.09 -22.42 -0.68
CA ILE A 32 11.04 -23.37 -1.05
C ILE A 32 10.89 -23.49 -2.57
N PHE A 33 10.86 -22.35 -3.28
CA PHE A 33 10.51 -22.29 -4.71
C PHE A 33 11.69 -21.95 -5.61
N GLY A 34 12.82 -21.51 -5.06
CA GLY A 34 13.95 -21.04 -5.84
C GLY A 34 13.80 -19.58 -6.28
N LYS A 35 14.91 -19.07 -6.81
CA LYS A 35 15.08 -17.69 -7.25
C LYS A 35 14.27 -17.34 -8.51
N ASP A 36 14.08 -18.28 -9.41
CA ASP A 36 13.44 -18.00 -10.71
C ASP A 36 11.96 -17.65 -10.52
N ILE A 37 11.25 -18.44 -9.71
CA ILE A 37 9.86 -18.20 -9.35
C ILE A 37 9.71 -16.93 -8.50
N TYR A 38 10.67 -16.63 -7.63
CA TYR A 38 10.70 -15.36 -6.91
C TYR A 38 10.77 -14.18 -7.89
N GLY A 39 11.61 -14.26 -8.92
CA GLY A 39 11.73 -13.23 -9.95
C GLY A 39 10.41 -13.01 -10.71
N GLU A 40 9.77 -14.08 -11.17
CA GLU A 40 8.48 -13.99 -11.88
C GLU A 40 7.36 -13.43 -10.99
N TYR A 41 7.23 -13.95 -9.76
CA TYR A 41 6.29 -13.44 -8.77
C TYR A 41 6.52 -11.94 -8.49
N SER A 42 7.78 -11.54 -8.35
CA SER A 42 8.16 -10.18 -8.07
C SER A 42 7.79 -9.21 -9.20
N LEU A 43 7.87 -9.62 -10.48
CA LEU A 43 7.39 -8.80 -11.60
C LEU A 43 5.89 -8.51 -11.52
N VAL A 44 5.10 -9.52 -11.16
CA VAL A 44 3.63 -9.38 -11.04
C VAL A 44 3.29 -8.44 -9.89
N ILE A 45 3.90 -8.65 -8.71
CA ILE A 45 3.70 -7.78 -7.55
C ILE A 45 4.17 -6.36 -7.83
N SER A 46 5.31 -6.18 -8.50
CA SER A 46 5.83 -4.86 -8.87
C SER A 46 4.85 -4.11 -9.76
N ALA A 47 4.24 -4.80 -10.74
CA ALA A 47 3.23 -4.21 -11.61
C ALA A 47 1.98 -3.79 -10.83
N ILE A 48 1.52 -4.65 -9.90
CA ILE A 48 0.39 -4.35 -9.02
C ILE A 48 0.67 -3.12 -8.16
N VAL A 49 1.87 -3.01 -7.58
CA VAL A 49 2.27 -1.87 -6.75
C VAL A 49 2.34 -0.59 -7.57
N ILE A 50 2.92 -0.61 -8.77
CA ILE A 50 2.97 0.56 -9.66
C ILE A 50 1.55 1.02 -10.02
N LEU A 51 0.70 0.09 -10.47
CA LEU A 51 -0.69 0.38 -10.83
C LEU A 51 -1.48 0.92 -9.64
N SER A 52 -1.38 0.27 -8.48
CA SER A 52 -2.10 0.72 -7.29
C SER A 52 -1.60 2.09 -6.81
N SER A 53 -0.29 2.35 -6.89
CA SER A 53 0.27 3.65 -6.50
C SER A 53 -0.21 4.79 -7.40
N PHE A 54 -0.30 4.55 -8.71
CA PHE A 54 -0.81 5.55 -9.65
C PHE A 54 -2.33 5.73 -9.58
N PHE A 55 -3.10 4.65 -9.49
CA PHE A 55 -4.56 4.72 -9.57
C PHE A 55 -5.23 4.96 -8.21
N ALA A 56 -4.75 4.34 -7.14
CA ALA A 56 -5.32 4.41 -5.80
C ALA A 56 -4.46 5.19 -4.78
N GLY A 57 -3.15 5.28 -5.00
CA GLY A 57 -2.22 5.88 -4.04
C GLY A 57 -2.50 7.35 -3.74
N TRP A 58 -2.83 8.14 -4.76
CA TRP A 58 -3.18 9.56 -4.57
C TRP A 58 -4.50 9.76 -3.83
N LEU A 59 -5.48 8.86 -3.97
CA LEU A 59 -6.72 8.92 -3.23
C LEU A 59 -6.45 8.89 -1.72
N ASN A 60 -5.48 8.09 -1.30
CA ASN A 60 -5.08 8.01 0.11
C ASN A 60 -4.52 9.35 0.62
N GLN A 61 -3.71 10.03 -0.19
CA GLN A 61 -3.14 11.34 0.17
C GLN A 61 -4.20 12.43 0.21
N SER A 62 -5.09 12.46 -0.79
CA SER A 62 -6.25 13.37 -0.79
C SER A 62 -7.16 13.11 0.42
N TYR A 63 -7.40 11.84 0.75
CA TYR A 63 -8.21 11.46 1.89
C TYR A 63 -7.62 11.96 3.21
N ILE A 64 -6.31 11.83 3.44
CA ILE A 64 -5.65 12.36 4.64
C ILE A 64 -5.88 13.88 4.77
N ARG A 65 -5.64 14.62 3.68
CA ARG A 65 -5.77 16.08 3.68
C ARG A 65 -7.19 16.51 4.00
N PHE A 66 -8.17 16.03 3.23
CA PHE A 66 -9.56 16.48 3.33
C PHE A 66 -10.32 15.87 4.52
N TYR A 67 -9.87 14.73 5.07
CA TYR A 67 -10.42 14.22 6.33
C TYR A 67 -10.07 15.14 7.51
N SER A 68 -8.86 15.72 7.54
CA SER A 68 -8.44 16.61 8.62
C SER A 68 -9.22 17.93 8.65
N GLU A 69 -9.65 18.42 7.49
CA GLU A 69 -10.43 19.66 7.33
C GLU A 69 -11.91 19.46 7.69
N ASN A 70 -12.45 18.24 7.51
CA ASN A 70 -13.89 17.93 7.63
C ASN A 70 -14.18 16.77 8.59
N SER A 71 -13.43 16.63 9.69
CA SER A 71 -13.49 15.48 10.61
C SER A 71 -14.86 15.19 11.26
N GLY A 72 -15.86 16.08 11.07
CA GLY A 72 -17.25 15.91 11.51
C GLY A 72 -18.23 15.38 10.44
N ASN A 73 -17.80 15.25 9.18
CA ASN A 73 -18.71 14.89 8.09
C ASN A 73 -18.63 13.38 7.77
N HIS A 74 -19.63 12.61 8.22
CA HIS A 74 -19.69 11.14 8.08
C HIS A 74 -19.72 10.64 6.62
N GLY A 75 -19.94 11.51 5.63
CA GLY A 75 -20.02 11.15 4.21
C GLY A 75 -18.68 10.93 3.51
N ILE A 76 -17.57 11.46 4.04
CA ILE A 76 -16.27 11.51 3.33
C ILE A 76 -15.69 10.11 3.13
N ASN A 77 -15.73 9.25 4.15
CA ASN A 77 -15.24 7.87 4.03
C ASN A 77 -15.98 7.10 2.94
N GLY A 78 -17.31 7.29 2.85
CA GLY A 78 -18.14 6.69 1.82
C GLY A 78 -17.77 7.18 0.42
N LEU A 79 -17.54 8.49 0.26
CA LEU A 79 -17.12 9.08 -1.00
C LEU A 79 -15.80 8.51 -1.52
N TYR A 80 -14.76 8.48 -0.69
CA TYR A 80 -13.45 7.95 -1.09
C TYR A 80 -13.46 6.44 -1.34
N LEU A 81 -14.23 5.67 -0.57
CA LEU A 81 -14.45 4.24 -0.84
C LEU A 81 -15.18 4.01 -2.18
N LYS A 82 -16.15 4.86 -2.51
CA LYS A 82 -16.88 4.80 -3.79
C LYS A 82 -15.95 5.15 -4.96
N LEU A 83 -15.10 6.17 -4.82
CA LEU A 83 -14.08 6.50 -5.83
C LEU A 83 -13.09 5.35 -6.03
N LEU A 84 -12.56 4.81 -4.93
CA LEU A 84 -11.66 3.67 -4.96
C LEU A 84 -12.30 2.48 -5.68
N PHE A 85 -13.57 2.19 -5.41
CA PHE A 85 -14.30 1.11 -6.08
C PHE A 85 -14.35 1.30 -7.60
N PHE A 86 -14.75 2.48 -8.09
CA PHE A 86 -14.84 2.75 -9.53
C PHE A 86 -13.48 2.73 -10.21
N ILE A 87 -12.44 3.28 -9.57
CA ILE A 87 -11.08 3.22 -10.09
C ILE A 87 -10.60 1.77 -10.16
N CYS A 88 -10.78 1.00 -9.08
CA CYS A 88 -10.37 -0.40 -9.07
C CYS A 88 -11.11 -1.20 -10.14
N LEU A 89 -12.41 -0.98 -10.32
CA LEU A 89 -13.21 -1.63 -11.35
C LEU A 89 -12.67 -1.32 -12.76
N ALA A 90 -12.42 -0.05 -13.07
CA ALA A 90 -11.89 0.37 -14.36
C ALA A 90 -10.51 -0.26 -14.64
N VAL A 91 -9.60 -0.24 -13.65
CA VAL A 91 -8.26 -0.81 -13.80
C VAL A 91 -8.31 -2.33 -13.94
N ILE A 92 -9.16 -3.02 -13.17
CA ILE A 92 -9.33 -4.48 -13.28
C ILE A 92 -9.84 -4.86 -14.66
N ILE A 93 -10.80 -4.13 -15.23
CA ILE A 93 -11.32 -4.38 -16.58
C ILE A 93 -10.19 -4.22 -17.61
N LEU A 94 -9.47 -3.10 -17.58
CA LEU A 94 -8.39 -2.83 -18.52
C LEU A 94 -7.23 -3.82 -18.40
N LEU A 95 -6.81 -4.13 -17.17
CA LEU A 95 -5.74 -5.08 -16.88
C LEU A 95 -6.13 -6.50 -17.31
N SER A 96 -7.36 -6.91 -17.04
CA SER A 96 -7.86 -8.23 -17.44
C SER A 96 -7.93 -8.36 -18.95
N ALA A 97 -8.42 -7.33 -19.65
CA ALA A 97 -8.43 -7.30 -21.11
C ALA A 97 -7.01 -7.39 -21.70
N TYR A 98 -6.06 -6.62 -21.16
CA TYR A 98 -4.66 -6.67 -21.58
C TYR A 98 -4.03 -8.06 -21.38
N LEU A 99 -4.20 -8.67 -20.21
CA LEU A 99 -3.64 -9.99 -19.92
C LEU A 99 -4.31 -11.09 -20.74
N PHE A 100 -5.60 -10.96 -21.04
CA PHE A 100 -6.32 -11.87 -21.93
C PHE A 100 -5.76 -11.81 -23.36
N ILE A 101 -5.49 -10.61 -23.90
CA ILE A 101 -4.84 -10.42 -25.20
C ILE A 101 -3.44 -11.06 -25.22
N LYS A 102 -2.70 -10.98 -24.10
CA LYS A 102 -1.39 -11.64 -23.92
C LYS A 102 -1.48 -13.16 -23.69
N LYS A 103 -2.67 -13.76 -23.77
CA LYS A 103 -2.94 -15.21 -23.65
C LYS A 103 -2.55 -15.81 -22.30
N PHE A 104 -2.59 -15.02 -21.22
CA PHE A 104 -2.49 -15.59 -19.87
C PHE A 104 -3.74 -16.40 -19.53
N SER A 105 -3.60 -17.39 -18.64
CA SER A 105 -4.74 -18.19 -18.19
C SER A 105 -5.74 -17.33 -17.41
N VAL A 106 -7.04 -17.62 -17.56
CA VAL A 106 -8.11 -16.90 -16.84
C VAL A 106 -7.87 -16.93 -15.32
N PHE A 107 -7.36 -18.04 -14.80
CA PHE A 107 -7.02 -18.16 -13.38
C PHE A 107 -5.93 -17.17 -12.94
N PHE A 108 -4.85 -17.03 -13.72
CA PHE A 108 -3.80 -16.04 -13.44
C PHE A 108 -4.34 -14.60 -13.48
N ILE A 109 -5.23 -14.30 -14.43
CA ILE A 109 -5.88 -12.99 -14.56
C ILE A 109 -6.71 -12.68 -13.31
N LEU A 110 -7.54 -13.62 -12.86
CA LEU A 110 -8.35 -13.47 -11.65
C LEU A 110 -7.50 -13.27 -10.40
N LEU A 111 -6.42 -14.03 -10.26
CA LEU A 111 -5.48 -13.88 -9.14
C LEU A 111 -4.78 -12.51 -9.16
N THR A 112 -4.36 -12.04 -10.33
CA THR A 112 -3.69 -10.74 -10.45
C THR A 112 -4.66 -9.59 -10.16
N ALA A 113 -5.88 -9.64 -10.70
CA ALA A 113 -6.95 -8.68 -10.41
C ALA A 113 -7.33 -8.67 -8.92
N GLY A 114 -7.44 -9.85 -8.31
CA GLY A 114 -7.73 -10.00 -6.88
C GLY A 114 -6.63 -9.40 -6.01
N ASN A 115 -5.35 -9.62 -6.34
CA ASN A 115 -4.23 -8.99 -5.63
C ASN A 115 -4.25 -7.48 -5.76
N PHE A 116 -4.50 -6.93 -6.95
CA PHE A 116 -4.61 -5.48 -7.16
C PHE A 116 -5.72 -4.85 -6.31
N LEU A 117 -6.91 -5.47 -6.31
CA LEU A 117 -8.05 -5.00 -5.52
C LEU A 117 -7.73 -5.02 -4.01
N LEU A 118 -7.25 -6.16 -3.51
CA LEU A 118 -6.98 -6.34 -2.08
C LEU A 118 -5.82 -5.49 -1.59
N TYR A 119 -4.76 -5.34 -2.40
CA TYR A 119 -3.67 -4.43 -2.09
C TYR A 119 -4.19 -2.99 -1.96
N SER A 120 -4.97 -2.52 -2.94
CA SER A 120 -5.52 -1.16 -2.93
C SER A 120 -6.46 -0.92 -1.73
N LEU A 121 -7.35 -1.88 -1.43
CA LEU A 121 -8.21 -1.81 -0.24
C LEU A 121 -7.41 -1.82 1.07
N PHE A 122 -6.40 -2.67 1.18
CA PHE A 122 -5.55 -2.74 2.36
C PHE A 122 -4.82 -1.41 2.60
N THR A 123 -4.25 -0.80 1.55
CA THR A 123 -3.61 0.53 1.68
C THR A 123 -4.61 1.57 2.17
N PHE A 124 -5.81 1.63 1.58
CA PHE A 124 -6.85 2.58 1.98
C PHE A 124 -7.23 2.46 3.47
N PHE A 125 -7.54 1.25 3.94
CA PHE A 125 -7.85 1.03 5.36
C PHE A 125 -6.66 1.28 6.28
N SER A 126 -5.44 1.04 5.79
CA SER A 126 -4.23 1.36 6.54
C SER A 126 -4.10 2.87 6.75
N PHE A 127 -4.36 3.67 5.71
CA PHE A 127 -4.39 5.13 5.80
C PHE A 127 -5.54 5.63 6.69
N GLU A 128 -6.72 5.03 6.63
CA GLU A 128 -7.81 5.35 7.56
C GLU A 128 -7.39 5.17 9.03
N CYS A 129 -6.67 4.08 9.35
CA CYS A 129 -6.16 3.87 10.70
C CYS A 129 -5.08 4.90 11.09
N GLN A 130 -4.27 5.36 10.14
CA GLN A 130 -3.28 6.42 10.40
C GLN A 130 -3.96 7.75 10.74
N ILE A 131 -4.97 8.13 9.97
CA ILE A 131 -5.75 9.37 10.17
C ILE A 131 -6.49 9.33 11.52
N LYS A 132 -7.08 8.18 11.87
CA LYS A 132 -7.77 7.99 13.16
C LYS A 132 -6.81 7.80 14.35
N PHE A 133 -5.50 7.93 14.15
CA PHE A 133 -4.46 7.71 15.16
C PHE A 133 -4.61 6.36 15.89
N MET A 134 -4.83 5.28 15.14
CA MET A 134 -4.92 3.91 15.63
C MET A 134 -3.68 3.05 15.27
N PRO A 135 -2.45 3.41 15.72
CA PRO A 135 -1.21 2.72 15.35
C PRO A 135 -1.22 1.23 15.66
N LYS A 136 -1.71 0.87 16.86
CA LYS A 136 -1.70 -0.52 17.34
C LYS A 136 -2.49 -1.45 16.43
N LYS A 137 -3.63 -0.97 15.93
CA LYS A 137 -4.50 -1.73 15.03
C LYS A 137 -3.84 -1.93 13.67
N LEU A 138 -3.25 -0.88 13.12
CA LEU A 138 -2.49 -0.98 11.87
C LEU A 138 -1.32 -1.96 12.01
N LEU A 139 -0.56 -1.84 13.10
CA LEU A 139 0.54 -2.74 13.41
C LEU A 139 0.07 -4.19 13.51
N LEU A 140 -1.01 -4.47 14.24
CA LEU A 140 -1.53 -5.83 14.37
C LEU A 140 -2.04 -6.36 13.03
N ALA A 141 -2.67 -5.53 12.19
CA ALA A 141 -3.10 -5.92 10.85
C ALA A 141 -1.91 -6.31 9.95
N GLU A 142 -0.81 -5.55 9.99
CA GLU A 142 0.42 -5.87 9.25
C GLU A 142 1.06 -7.17 9.75
N ILE A 143 1.09 -7.39 11.06
CA ILE A 143 1.58 -8.65 11.66
C ILE A 143 0.70 -9.82 11.24
N ILE A 144 -0.62 -9.71 11.38
CA ILE A 144 -1.58 -10.75 10.96
C ILE A 144 -1.35 -11.10 9.50
N ARG A 145 -1.27 -10.10 8.61
CA ARG A 145 -1.04 -10.31 7.18
C ARG A 145 0.25 -11.11 6.93
N ASN A 146 1.36 -10.70 7.54
CA ASN A 146 2.66 -11.33 7.32
C ASN A 146 2.75 -12.73 7.95
N CYS A 147 2.21 -12.93 9.14
CA CYS A 147 2.15 -14.24 9.79
C CYS A 147 1.28 -15.21 9.00
N CYS A 148 0.10 -14.78 8.54
CA CYS A 148 -0.76 -15.60 7.68
C CYS A 148 -0.03 -15.94 6.37
N LEU A 149 0.67 -14.98 5.76
CA LEU A 149 1.42 -15.21 4.53
C LEU A 149 2.47 -16.31 4.71
N ILE A 150 3.28 -16.25 5.78
CA ILE A 150 4.30 -17.26 6.06
C ILE A 150 3.67 -18.61 6.45
N ALA A 151 2.63 -18.60 7.31
CA ALA A 151 1.97 -19.83 7.76
C ALA A 151 1.32 -20.59 6.60
N ILE A 152 0.62 -19.88 5.71
CA ILE A 152 0.00 -20.47 4.52
C ILE A 152 1.08 -20.85 3.50
N LEU A 153 2.18 -20.10 3.38
CA LEU A 153 3.32 -20.51 2.56
C LEU A 153 3.92 -21.85 3.02
N CYS A 154 3.95 -22.15 4.31
CA CYS A 154 4.39 -23.47 4.79
C CYS A 154 3.42 -24.60 4.38
N SER A 155 2.18 -24.31 3.97
CA SER A 155 1.24 -25.33 3.47
C SER A 155 1.59 -25.85 2.06
N VAL A 156 2.59 -25.28 1.39
CA VAL A 156 3.13 -25.76 0.09
C VAL A 156 3.47 -27.23 0.11
N PHE A 157 3.99 -27.74 1.23
CA PHE A 157 4.35 -29.15 1.36
C PHE A 157 3.14 -30.09 1.22
N ILE A 158 1.92 -29.56 1.40
CA ILE A 158 0.65 -30.27 1.26
C ILE A 158 0.09 -30.10 -0.17
N PHE A 159 0.13 -28.88 -0.70
CA PHE A 159 -0.44 -28.55 -2.01
C PHE A 159 0.65 -28.50 -3.10
N LYS A 160 0.85 -29.59 -3.84
CA LYS A 160 1.74 -29.65 -5.01
C LYS A 160 1.10 -28.99 -6.24
N GLU A 161 0.87 -27.69 -6.16
CA GLU A 161 0.41 -26.86 -7.29
C GLU A 161 1.46 -26.82 -8.41
N LYS A 162 1.02 -27.03 -9.66
CA LYS A 162 1.92 -27.02 -10.83
C LYS A 162 2.43 -25.61 -11.15
N ASN A 163 1.64 -24.57 -10.88
CA ASN A 163 2.05 -23.18 -11.12
C ASN A 163 2.28 -22.47 -9.79
N GLN A 164 3.56 -22.42 -9.40
CA GLN A 164 3.98 -21.90 -8.09
C GLN A 164 3.74 -20.39 -7.96
N VAL A 165 3.76 -19.63 -9.07
CA VAL A 165 3.41 -18.20 -9.07
C VAL A 165 1.93 -18.00 -8.76
N ASN A 166 1.03 -18.79 -9.36
CA ASN A 166 -0.40 -18.73 -9.05
C ASN A 166 -0.65 -19.02 -7.57
N PHE A 167 0.01 -20.04 -7.04
CA PHE A 167 -0.09 -20.38 -5.63
C PHE A 167 0.37 -19.22 -4.73
N LEU A 168 1.51 -18.58 -5.02
CA LEU A 168 1.97 -17.39 -4.29
C LEU A 168 0.97 -16.23 -4.34
N LEU A 169 0.37 -15.96 -5.51
CA LEU A 169 -0.67 -14.94 -5.65
C LEU A 169 -1.93 -15.27 -4.84
N PHE A 170 -2.30 -16.55 -4.77
CA PHE A 170 -3.43 -17.02 -3.98
C PHE A 170 -3.20 -16.85 -2.47
N ILE A 171 -2.01 -17.21 -1.96
CA ILE A 171 -1.65 -16.99 -0.54
C ILE A 171 -1.71 -15.50 -0.20
N ASN A 172 -1.22 -14.62 -1.09
CA ASN A 172 -1.32 -13.18 -0.86
C ASN A 172 -2.77 -12.73 -0.73
N ILE A 173 -3.67 -13.19 -1.61
CA ILE A 173 -5.11 -12.89 -1.53
C ILE A 173 -5.68 -13.29 -0.17
N LEU A 174 -5.40 -14.51 0.30
CA LEU A 174 -5.87 -14.96 1.62
C LEU A 174 -5.33 -14.10 2.76
N SER A 175 -4.03 -13.80 2.72
CA SER A 175 -3.34 -13.02 3.75
C SER A 175 -3.87 -11.58 3.84
N TYR A 176 -4.08 -10.93 2.70
CA TYR A 176 -4.70 -9.60 2.64
C TYR A 176 -6.16 -9.64 3.11
N SER A 177 -6.93 -10.66 2.71
CA SER A 177 -8.34 -10.80 3.10
C SER A 177 -8.50 -10.88 4.61
N ILE A 178 -7.72 -11.73 5.27
CA ILE A 178 -7.74 -11.89 6.75
C ILE A 178 -7.40 -10.56 7.43
N SER A 179 -6.37 -9.86 6.94
CA SER A 179 -5.95 -8.58 7.51
C SER A 179 -7.00 -7.47 7.31
N ILE A 180 -7.65 -7.40 6.15
CA ILE A 180 -8.72 -6.44 5.87
C ILE A 180 -9.95 -6.71 6.75
N ILE A 181 -10.32 -7.97 6.97
CA ILE A 181 -11.41 -8.34 7.88
C ILE A 181 -11.13 -7.79 9.28
N TYR A 182 -9.90 -7.96 9.78
CA TYR A 182 -9.47 -7.41 11.07
C TYR A 182 -9.53 -5.87 11.10
N LEU A 183 -9.02 -5.21 10.06
CA LEU A 183 -9.06 -3.74 9.95
C LEU A 183 -10.50 -3.21 9.97
N LYS A 184 -11.42 -3.89 9.28
CA LYS A 184 -12.83 -3.47 9.25
C LYS A 184 -13.57 -3.77 10.56
N SER A 185 -13.29 -4.90 11.21
CA SER A 185 -13.98 -5.38 12.42
C SER A 185 -13.98 -4.36 13.57
N SER A 186 -12.91 -3.58 13.74
CA SER A 186 -12.83 -2.61 14.84
C SER A 186 -13.31 -1.19 14.49
N SER A 187 -13.64 -0.91 13.22
CA SER A 187 -14.13 0.42 12.77
C SER A 187 -15.62 0.41 12.42
N ILE A 188 -16.40 -0.49 13.04
CA ILE A 188 -17.86 -0.63 12.93
C ILE A 188 -18.54 0.58 13.62
N SER A 189 -18.31 1.78 13.10
CA SER A 189 -19.44 2.66 12.81
C SER A 189 -19.91 2.20 11.44
N LEU A 190 -20.92 1.31 11.41
CA LEU A 190 -21.63 0.89 10.21
C LEU A 190 -22.18 2.12 9.49
N ILE A 191 -21.37 2.78 8.67
CA ILE A 191 -21.92 3.51 7.53
C ILE A 191 -22.51 2.39 6.70
N LYS A 192 -23.84 2.21 6.80
CA LYS A 192 -24.59 1.22 6.04
C LYS A 192 -24.11 1.34 4.59
N THR A 193 -23.44 0.32 4.07
CA THR A 193 -22.86 0.34 2.71
C THR A 193 -23.91 0.69 1.64
N THR A 194 -25.19 0.50 1.96
CA THR A 194 -26.35 0.87 1.16
C THR A 194 -26.59 2.39 1.02
N THR A 195 -26.10 3.24 1.94
CA THR A 195 -26.19 4.71 1.80
C THR A 195 -24.99 5.31 1.07
N ILE A 196 -23.84 4.63 1.05
CA ILE A 196 -22.62 5.08 0.37
C ILE A 196 -22.81 5.25 -1.14
N PHE A 197 -23.52 4.31 -1.77
CA PHE A 197 -23.72 4.37 -3.23
C PHE A 197 -24.85 5.33 -3.64
N LYS A 198 -25.76 5.68 -2.72
CA LYS A 198 -26.92 6.55 -2.99
C LYS A 198 -26.60 8.03 -2.95
N THR A 199 -25.53 8.45 -2.27
CA THR A 199 -25.13 9.86 -2.27
C THR A 199 -24.48 10.23 -3.61
N PRO A 200 -24.96 11.29 -4.29
CA PRO A 200 -24.29 11.81 -5.48
C PRO A 200 -22.91 12.34 -5.08
N PHE A 201 -21.96 12.30 -6.02
CA PHE A 201 -20.65 12.90 -5.80
C PHE A 201 -20.79 14.42 -5.75
N PRO A 202 -20.51 15.10 -4.63
CA PRO A 202 -20.31 16.54 -4.65
C PRO A 202 -19.18 16.85 -5.63
N LYS A 203 -19.53 17.53 -6.73
CA LYS A 203 -18.59 17.85 -7.81
C LYS A 203 -17.39 18.61 -7.27
N ASP A 204 -17.61 19.50 -6.32
CA ASP A 204 -16.56 20.31 -5.72
C ASP A 204 -15.54 19.42 -5.00
N GLU A 205 -15.96 18.51 -4.12
CA GLU A 205 -15.02 17.61 -3.42
C GLU A 205 -14.23 16.71 -4.39
N LEU A 206 -14.87 16.22 -5.44
CA LEU A 206 -14.19 15.44 -6.48
C LEU A 206 -13.12 16.26 -7.20
N VAL A 207 -13.43 17.49 -7.60
CA VAL A 207 -12.49 18.39 -8.29
C VAL A 207 -11.32 18.75 -7.37
N HIS A 208 -11.57 19.02 -6.09
CA HIS A 208 -10.52 19.27 -5.11
C HIS A 208 -9.63 18.04 -4.89
N ALA A 209 -10.22 16.86 -4.76
CA ALA A 209 -9.50 15.60 -4.62
C ALA A 209 -8.61 15.30 -5.84
N LEU A 210 -9.10 15.56 -7.05
CA LEU A 210 -8.36 15.36 -8.29
C LEU A 210 -7.25 16.40 -8.50
N LYS A 211 -7.53 17.69 -8.29
CA LYS A 211 -6.52 18.75 -8.43
C LYS A 211 -5.34 18.56 -7.48
N PHE A 212 -5.62 18.11 -6.25
CA PHE A 212 -4.57 17.80 -5.29
C PHE A 212 -3.90 16.45 -5.56
N GLY A 213 -4.68 15.44 -5.90
CA GLY A 213 -4.22 14.06 -6.00
C GLY A 213 -3.48 13.75 -7.30
N LEU A 214 -3.91 14.29 -8.44
CA LEU A 214 -3.36 13.92 -9.75
C LEU A 214 -1.86 14.24 -9.87
N PRO A 215 -1.34 15.42 -9.43
CA PRO A 215 0.11 15.66 -9.41
C PRO A 215 0.86 14.64 -8.56
N LEU A 216 0.30 14.27 -7.40
CA LEU A 216 0.87 13.24 -6.52
C LEU A 216 0.84 11.85 -7.16
N ALA A 217 -0.20 11.54 -7.95
CA ALA A 217 -0.30 10.29 -8.69
C ALA A 217 0.87 10.14 -9.66
N PHE A 218 1.18 11.19 -10.44
CA PHE A 218 2.32 11.19 -11.35
C PHE A 218 3.66 11.09 -10.59
N TRP A 219 3.82 11.85 -9.51
CA TRP A 219 5.00 11.73 -8.66
C TRP A 219 5.21 10.30 -8.16
N MET A 220 4.15 9.66 -7.65
CA MET A 220 4.19 8.27 -7.19
C MET A 220 4.51 7.32 -8.33
N LEU A 221 3.87 7.47 -9.50
CA LEU A 221 4.14 6.65 -10.68
C LEU A 221 5.63 6.68 -11.05
N PHE A 222 6.20 7.87 -11.22
CA PHE A 222 7.61 8.00 -11.57
C PHE A 222 8.54 7.47 -10.47
N SER A 223 8.20 7.70 -9.20
CA SER A 223 8.97 7.18 -8.07
C SER A 223 9.02 5.65 -8.08
N TYR A 224 7.89 4.99 -8.30
CA TYR A 224 7.82 3.52 -8.34
C TYR A 224 8.40 2.94 -9.64
N LEU A 225 8.24 3.62 -10.78
CA LEU A 225 8.90 3.22 -12.03
C LEU A 225 10.42 3.28 -11.89
N LEU A 226 10.97 4.36 -11.34
CA LEU A 226 12.42 4.43 -11.09
C LEU A 226 12.89 3.32 -10.16
N TYR A 227 12.13 3.03 -9.10
CA TYR A 227 12.47 2.02 -8.12
C TYR A 227 12.37 0.56 -8.62
N LEU A 228 11.51 0.27 -9.61
CA LEU A 228 11.21 -1.11 -10.05
C LEU A 228 11.49 -1.37 -11.54
N SER A 229 11.90 -0.35 -12.31
CA SER A 229 12.14 -0.47 -13.76
C SER A 229 13.29 -1.41 -14.09
N ASP A 230 14.32 -1.43 -13.25
CA ASP A 230 15.46 -2.33 -13.31
C ASP A 230 15.04 -3.81 -13.49
N ARG A 231 14.02 -4.26 -12.76
CA ARG A 231 13.47 -5.63 -12.86
C ARG A 231 12.94 -5.93 -14.25
N TYR A 232 12.23 -4.98 -14.86
CA TYR A 232 11.65 -5.17 -16.19
C TYR A 232 12.73 -5.15 -17.29
N ILE A 233 13.74 -4.28 -17.14
CA ILE A 233 14.89 -4.23 -18.04
C ILE A 233 15.65 -5.56 -17.98
N ILE A 234 15.96 -6.06 -16.77
CA ILE A 234 16.65 -7.34 -16.58
C ILE A 234 15.80 -8.51 -17.07
N ALA A 235 14.50 -8.51 -16.81
CA ALA A 235 13.60 -9.55 -17.32
C ALA A 235 13.59 -9.62 -18.86
N TRP A 236 13.75 -8.49 -19.54
CA TRP A 236 13.78 -8.42 -21.00
C TRP A 236 15.11 -8.92 -21.60
N TYR A 237 16.25 -8.58 -20.98
CA TYR A 237 17.57 -8.96 -21.49
C TYR A 237 18.12 -10.28 -20.94
N HIS A 238 18.00 -10.53 -19.64
CA HIS A 238 18.60 -11.67 -18.93
C HIS A 238 17.66 -12.23 -17.86
N LYS A 239 16.58 -12.88 -18.30
CA LYS A 239 15.53 -13.46 -17.43
C LYS A 239 16.09 -14.40 -16.34
N GLU A 240 17.14 -15.16 -16.62
CA GLU A 240 17.77 -16.09 -15.65
C GLU A 240 18.42 -15.39 -14.46
N SER A 241 18.86 -14.13 -14.63
CA SER A 241 19.48 -13.32 -13.59
C SER A 241 18.47 -12.50 -12.77
N LEU A 242 17.23 -12.41 -13.23
CA LEU A 242 16.18 -11.63 -12.59
C LEU A 242 15.97 -12.05 -11.14
N GLY A 243 15.90 -13.36 -10.89
CA GLY A 243 15.66 -13.92 -9.57
C GLY A 243 16.75 -13.56 -8.57
N THR A 244 18.03 -13.71 -8.96
CA THR A 244 19.18 -13.36 -8.09
C THR A 244 19.25 -11.87 -7.83
N TYR A 245 19.13 -11.05 -8.87
CA TYR A 245 19.17 -9.60 -8.74
C TYR A 245 18.06 -9.10 -7.81
N THR A 246 16.82 -9.52 -8.08
CA THR A 246 15.65 -9.05 -7.33
C THR A 246 15.71 -9.48 -5.87
N ALA A 247 16.19 -10.70 -5.59
CA ALA A 247 16.38 -11.19 -4.22
C ALA A 247 17.39 -10.33 -3.43
N VAL A 248 18.56 -10.07 -4.02
CA VAL A 248 19.60 -9.27 -3.38
C VAL A 248 19.11 -7.84 -3.15
N TYR A 249 18.53 -7.23 -4.19
CA TYR A 249 18.00 -5.87 -4.10
C TYR A 249 16.90 -5.75 -3.04
N ASP A 250 15.93 -6.68 -3.02
CA ASP A 250 14.85 -6.65 -2.04
C ASP A 250 15.37 -6.85 -0.62
N ILE A 251 16.28 -7.80 -0.39
CA ILE A 251 16.89 -8.00 0.93
C ILE A 251 17.60 -6.73 1.41
N LEU A 252 18.45 -6.13 0.56
CA LEU A 252 19.17 -4.89 0.90
C LEU A 252 18.19 -3.74 1.16
N SER A 253 17.12 -3.63 0.37
CA SER A 253 16.09 -2.62 0.57
C SER A 253 15.36 -2.79 1.92
N LYS A 254 15.09 -4.04 2.36
CA LYS A 254 14.46 -4.31 3.67
C LYS A 254 15.39 -3.97 4.82
N ILE A 255 16.66 -4.33 4.73
CA ILE A 255 17.67 -3.99 5.74
C ILE A 255 17.82 -2.46 5.84
N SER A 256 17.94 -1.78 4.71
CA SER A 256 18.04 -0.32 4.64
C SER A 256 16.80 0.34 5.23
N PHE A 257 15.60 -0.15 4.88
CA PHE A 257 14.35 0.37 5.42
C PHE A 257 14.29 0.22 6.94
N VAL A 258 14.66 -0.94 7.48
CA VAL A 258 14.72 -1.16 8.94
C VAL A 258 15.71 -0.19 9.59
N ALA A 259 16.89 0.00 9.01
CA ALA A 259 17.93 0.89 9.53
C ALA A 259 17.53 2.38 9.51
N PHE A 260 16.89 2.84 8.42
CA PHE A 260 16.53 4.26 8.25
C PHE A 260 15.15 4.63 8.80
N SER A 261 14.24 3.65 9.00
CA SER A 261 12.91 3.90 9.56
C SER A 261 12.91 4.67 10.91
N PRO A 262 13.83 4.42 11.89
CA PRO A 262 13.90 5.22 13.11
C PRO A 262 14.22 6.69 12.83
N VAL A 263 15.14 6.97 11.91
CA VAL A 263 15.54 8.34 11.58
C VAL A 263 14.36 9.09 10.97
N LEU A 264 13.71 8.51 9.96
CA LEU A 264 12.59 9.17 9.28
C LEU A 264 11.40 9.44 10.22
N THR A 265 11.07 8.48 11.09
CA THR A 265 9.93 8.60 12.01
C THR A 265 10.21 9.49 13.22
N ALA A 266 11.46 9.57 13.69
CA ALA A 266 11.86 10.47 14.77
C ALA A 266 11.96 11.92 14.28
N PHE A 267 12.51 12.17 13.09
CA PHE A 267 12.74 13.52 12.58
C PHE A 267 11.45 14.24 12.16
N GLN A 268 10.44 13.51 11.68
CA GLN A 268 9.17 14.10 11.24
C GLN A 268 8.51 15.01 12.30
N PRO A 269 8.29 14.57 13.56
CA PRO A 269 7.74 15.45 14.61
C PRO A 269 8.67 16.60 14.98
N PHE A 270 10.00 16.43 14.92
CA PHE A 270 10.96 17.53 15.16
C PHE A 270 10.85 18.62 14.10
N ILE A 271 10.80 18.26 12.82
CA ILE A 271 10.63 19.23 11.73
C ILE A 271 9.31 20.00 11.91
N ILE A 272 8.23 19.29 12.25
CA ILE A 272 6.92 19.90 12.49
C ILE A 272 6.96 20.83 13.71
N SER A 273 7.63 20.46 14.80
CA SER A 273 7.75 21.32 15.98
C SER A 273 8.55 22.58 15.66
N PHE A 274 9.68 22.46 14.97
CA PHE A 274 10.49 23.62 14.54
C PHE A 274 9.73 24.52 13.55
N TYR A 275 8.98 23.94 12.62
CA TYR A 275 8.14 24.71 11.69
C TYR A 275 7.04 25.48 12.42
N ASN A 276 6.38 24.85 13.39
CA ASN A 276 5.34 25.50 14.21
C ASN A 276 5.92 26.58 15.15
N GLU A 277 7.12 26.36 15.70
CA GLU A 277 7.85 27.37 16.46
C GLU A 277 8.30 28.54 15.58
N GLY A 278 8.74 28.28 14.34
CA GLY A 278 9.04 29.30 13.35
C GLY A 278 7.83 30.15 12.96
N LYS A 279 6.63 29.54 12.88
CA LYS A 279 5.36 30.26 12.70
C LYS A 279 4.96 31.09 13.92
N ARG A 280 5.27 30.63 15.15
CA ARG A 280 5.02 31.39 16.39
C ARG A 280 5.97 32.57 16.59
N ARG A 281 7.18 32.51 16.01
CA ARG A 281 8.18 33.60 16.07
C ARG A 281 7.97 34.71 15.03
N LYS A 282 7.14 34.49 14.00
CA LYS A 282 6.61 35.58 13.17
C LYS A 282 5.41 36.18 13.91
N PRO A 283 5.48 37.43 14.43
CA PRO A 283 4.30 38.08 14.95
C PRO A 283 3.32 38.24 13.78
N THR A 284 2.06 37.92 14.03
CA THR A 284 0.92 38.33 13.21
C THR A 284 0.83 39.85 13.19
N GLY A 285 1.64 40.47 12.34
CA GLY A 285 1.72 41.91 12.22
C GLY A 285 2.80 42.31 11.21
N THR A 286 2.51 42.10 9.92
CA THR A 286 2.64 43.09 8.83
C THR A 286 2.45 42.40 7.47
N CYS A 287 1.66 43.06 6.63
CA CYS A 287 1.36 42.81 5.23
C CYS A 287 2.63 42.68 4.35
N GLY A 288 2.54 42.00 3.19
CA GLY A 288 3.54 42.14 2.13
C GLY A 288 3.73 40.91 1.24
N MET A 289 3.10 40.97 0.06
CA MET A 289 3.47 40.43 -1.26
C MET A 289 4.49 39.29 -1.43
N ALA A 290 4.18 38.48 -2.45
CA ALA A 290 5.07 37.95 -3.49
C ALA A 290 5.37 36.45 -3.48
N PHE A 291 4.77 35.81 -4.51
CA PHE A 291 5.03 34.53 -5.19
C PHE A 291 4.73 33.20 -4.47
#